data_AF-A0A2H4XFH0-F1
#
_entry.id   AF-A0A2H4XFH0-F1
#
_cell.length_a   1.000
_cell.length_b   1.000
_cell.length_c   1.000
_cell.angle_alpha   90.00
_cell.angle_beta   90.00
_cell.angle_gamma   90.00
#
_symmetry.space_group_name_H-M   'P 1'
#
loop_
_entity.id
_entity.type
_entity.pdbx_description
1 polymer ?
#
loop_
_entity_poly.entity_id
_entity_poly.type
_entity_poly.pdbx_seq_one_letter_code
_entity_poly.pdbx_strand_id
1 'polypeptide(L)'
;VAIEGNTLSLSEIRHIIETRYAVPGKSLEEQNEVIGMHAAMMYVNTTLVSRIGSVTTNDILEIHRRVLGYVDPVEAGRFRTNQVFVGHHIPAHPKDVEKHMQELVLWLNSDEAMSLHPVEFAALAHYKLVYIHPFVDGNGRTSRLLMNLILMQAGYPPVTIRKEQRSEYYHVLELA
;
A
#
# COMPACT_ATOMS: atom_id res chain seq x y z
N VAL A 1 7.33 -2.99 -5.28
CA VAL A 1 8.31 -4.01 -4.91
C VAL A 1 9.74 -3.49 -5.06
N ALA A 2 10.13 -2.90 -6.20
CA ALA A 2 11.52 -2.45 -6.38
C ALA A 2 11.96 -1.31 -5.44
N ILE A 3 11.05 -0.41 -5.02
CA ILE A 3 11.33 0.63 -4.01
C ILE A 3 11.67 0.02 -2.64
N GLU A 4 11.09 -1.15 -2.33
CA GLU A 4 11.27 -1.87 -1.08
C GLU A 4 12.56 -2.70 -1.04
N GLY A 5 13.32 -2.75 -2.15
CA GLY A 5 14.58 -3.49 -2.24
C GLY A 5 14.49 -4.79 -3.04
N ASN A 6 13.32 -5.15 -3.57
CA ASN A 6 13.16 -6.32 -4.44
C ASN A 6 14.06 -6.22 -5.68
N THR A 7 14.80 -7.30 -5.96
CA THR A 7 15.85 -7.38 -6.97
C THR A 7 15.39 -7.96 -8.31
N LEU A 8 14.11 -8.32 -8.44
CA LEU A 8 13.55 -8.85 -9.68
C LEU A 8 13.51 -7.78 -10.77
N SER A 9 13.97 -8.15 -11.96
CA SER A 9 13.86 -7.38 -13.19
C SER A 9 12.43 -7.41 -13.74
N LEU A 10 12.10 -6.48 -14.64
CA LEU A 10 10.77 -6.42 -15.26
C LEU A 10 10.43 -7.71 -16.04
N SER A 11 11.41 -8.33 -16.70
CA SER A 11 11.22 -9.60 -17.42
C SER A 11 10.96 -10.77 -16.48
N GLU A 12 11.63 -10.83 -15.32
CA GLU A 12 11.39 -11.85 -14.30
C GLU A 12 10.01 -11.68 -13.68
N ILE A 13 9.62 -10.45 -13.34
CA ILE A 13 8.28 -10.12 -12.85
C ILE A 13 7.22 -10.58 -13.86
N ARG A 14 7.40 -10.26 -15.15
CA ARG A 14 6.49 -10.68 -16.21
C ARG A 14 6.37 -12.19 -16.28
N HIS A 15 7.50 -12.91 -16.27
CA HIS A 15 7.52 -14.37 -16.28
C HIS A 15 6.69 -14.95 -15.13
N ILE A 16 6.90 -14.48 -13.90
CA ILE A 16 6.18 -14.94 -12.71
C ILE A 16 4.67 -14.76 -12.86
N ILE A 17 4.22 -13.60 -13.37
CA ILE A 17 2.79 -13.30 -13.51
C ILE A 17 2.13 -14.10 -14.64
N GLU A 18 2.80 -14.25 -15.78
CA GLU A 18 2.26 -14.91 -16.96
C GLU A 18 2.27 -16.44 -16.85
N THR A 19 3.37 -17.02 -16.36
CA THR A 19 3.56 -18.48 -16.36
C THR A 19 3.20 -19.12 -15.02
N ARG A 20 3.27 -18.36 -13.91
CA ARG A 20 3.20 -18.88 -12.54
C ARG A 20 4.34 -19.85 -12.17
N TYR A 21 5.41 -19.90 -12.96
CA TYR A 21 6.63 -20.64 -12.63
C TYR A 21 7.64 -19.76 -11.91
N ALA A 22 8.39 -20.37 -11.00
CA ALA A 22 9.42 -19.69 -10.23
C ALA A 22 10.65 -19.36 -11.10
N VAL A 23 11.28 -18.23 -10.81
CA VAL A 23 12.53 -17.78 -11.43
C VAL A 23 13.72 -18.41 -10.68
N PRO A 24 14.62 -19.13 -11.37
CA PRO A 24 15.80 -19.72 -10.75
C PRO A 24 16.74 -18.68 -10.13
N GLY A 25 17.32 -18.99 -8.97
CA GLY A 25 18.32 -18.13 -8.32
C GLY A 25 17.78 -16.87 -7.65
N LYS A 26 16.45 -16.72 -7.53
CA LYS A 26 15.77 -15.62 -6.84
C LYS A 26 15.03 -16.12 -5.61
N SER A 27 14.94 -15.28 -4.57
CA SER A 27 14.23 -15.65 -3.34
C SER A 27 12.75 -15.92 -3.63
N LEU A 28 12.16 -16.94 -3.00
CA LEU A 28 10.72 -17.16 -3.09
C LEU A 28 9.94 -16.01 -2.47
N GLU A 29 10.50 -15.36 -1.45
CA GLU A 29 9.88 -14.19 -0.81
C GLU A 29 9.71 -13.05 -1.82
N GLU A 30 10.76 -12.67 -2.54
CA GLU A 30 10.72 -11.63 -3.58
C GLU A 30 9.69 -11.95 -4.67
N GLN A 31 9.56 -13.23 -5.04
CA GLN A 31 8.60 -13.68 -6.03
C GLN A 31 7.17 -13.63 -5.49
N ASN A 32 6.99 -13.99 -4.22
CA ASN A 32 5.70 -13.92 -3.52
C ASN A 32 5.23 -12.47 -3.34
N GLU A 33 6.13 -11.50 -3.14
CA GLU A 33 5.77 -10.07 -3.14
C GLU A 33 5.15 -9.63 -4.47
N VAL A 34 5.69 -10.12 -5.59
CA VAL A 34 5.18 -9.82 -6.95
C VAL A 34 3.78 -10.41 -7.13
N ILE A 35 3.59 -11.67 -6.73
CA ILE A 35 2.29 -12.34 -6.78
C ILE A 35 1.27 -11.60 -5.92
N GLY A 36 1.65 -11.24 -4.70
CA GLY A 36 0.79 -10.49 -3.77
C GLY A 36 0.38 -9.12 -4.29
N MET A 37 1.34 -8.36 -4.83
CA MET A 37 1.05 -7.06 -5.45
C MET A 37 0.10 -7.19 -6.65
N HIS A 38 0.30 -8.18 -7.51
CA HIS A 38 -0.61 -8.42 -8.63
C HIS A 38 -2.02 -8.79 -8.16
N ALA A 39 -2.14 -9.68 -7.16
CA ALA A 39 -3.43 -10.04 -6.57
C ALA A 39 -4.14 -8.83 -5.94
N ALA A 40 -3.40 -7.96 -5.24
CA ALA A 40 -3.93 -6.74 -4.64
C ALA A 40 -4.41 -5.74 -5.69
N MET A 41 -3.63 -5.52 -6.77
CA MET A 41 -4.04 -4.66 -7.89
C MET A 41 -5.30 -5.19 -8.59
N MET A 42 -5.38 -6.50 -8.83
CA MET A 42 -6.58 -7.12 -9.42
C MET A 42 -7.81 -6.93 -8.55
N TYR A 43 -7.67 -7.07 -7.23
CA TYR A 43 -8.75 -6.79 -6.28
C TYR A 43 -9.18 -5.33 -6.31
N VAL A 44 -8.23 -4.38 -6.27
CA VAL A 44 -8.53 -2.94 -6.38
C VAL A 44 -9.34 -2.65 -7.66
N ASN A 45 -8.85 -3.11 -8.81
CA ASN A 45 -9.47 -2.85 -10.10
C ASN A 45 -10.86 -3.49 -10.24
N THR A 46 -11.04 -4.71 -9.74
CA THR A 46 -12.27 -5.50 -9.95
C THR A 46 -13.34 -5.16 -8.92
N THR A 47 -12.94 -4.80 -7.69
CA THR A 47 -13.86 -4.71 -6.56
C THR A 47 -14.01 -3.29 -6.00
N LEU A 48 -12.96 -2.46 -6.04
CA LEU A 48 -12.98 -1.17 -5.34
C LEU A 48 -13.13 0.04 -6.28
N VAL A 49 -12.48 0.02 -7.45
CA VAL A 49 -12.47 1.18 -8.37
C VAL A 49 -13.89 1.56 -8.82
N SER A 50 -14.70 0.59 -9.22
CA SER A 50 -16.07 0.83 -9.70
C SER A 50 -17.13 0.81 -8.58
N ARG A 51 -16.72 0.61 -7.32
CA ARG A 51 -17.65 0.51 -6.21
C ARG A 51 -18.15 1.89 -5.81
N ILE A 52 -19.46 2.06 -5.82
CA ILE A 52 -20.11 3.24 -5.25
C ILE A 52 -20.18 3.07 -3.73
N GLY A 53 -19.71 4.07 -2.99
CA GLY A 53 -19.78 4.11 -1.53
C GLY A 53 -18.44 4.43 -0.89
N SER A 54 -18.44 4.42 0.44
CA SER A 54 -17.29 4.82 1.27
C SER A 54 -16.16 3.80 1.25
N VAL A 55 -14.92 4.28 1.41
CA VAL A 55 -13.76 3.43 1.70
C VAL A 55 -13.79 3.05 3.18
N THR A 56 -13.63 1.77 3.49
CA THR A 56 -13.70 1.25 4.87
C THR A 56 -12.35 0.74 5.33
N THR A 57 -12.19 0.58 6.65
CA THR A 57 -10.98 -0.04 7.23
C THR A 57 -10.78 -1.45 6.69
N ASN A 58 -11.87 -2.19 6.49
CA ASN A 58 -11.81 -3.53 5.93
C ASN A 58 -11.23 -3.54 4.51
N ASP A 59 -11.52 -2.55 3.67
CA ASP A 59 -10.94 -2.48 2.32
C ASP A 59 -9.42 -2.35 2.37
N ILE A 60 -8.90 -1.54 3.30
CA ILE A 60 -7.45 -1.39 3.51
C ILE A 60 -6.85 -2.72 4.01
N LEU A 61 -7.54 -3.43 4.92
CA LEU A 61 -7.13 -4.75 5.38
C LEU A 61 -7.16 -5.80 4.25
N GLU A 62 -8.15 -5.76 3.36
CA GLU A 62 -8.25 -6.67 2.20
C GLU A 62 -7.15 -6.42 1.16
N ILE A 63 -6.79 -5.15 0.92
CA ILE A 63 -5.64 -4.79 0.10
C ILE A 63 -4.38 -5.36 0.76
N HIS A 64 -4.15 -5.06 2.04
CA HIS A 64 -2.96 -5.52 2.77
C HIS A 64 -2.87 -7.05 2.82
N ARG A 65 -4.00 -7.74 3.02
CA ARG A 65 -4.06 -9.21 3.02
C ARG A 65 -3.51 -9.82 1.74
N ARG A 66 -3.78 -9.20 0.59
CA ARG A 66 -3.27 -9.66 -0.71
C ARG A 66 -1.82 -9.25 -0.92
N VAL A 67 -1.45 -8.03 -0.52
CA VAL A 67 -0.07 -7.52 -0.60
C VAL A 67 0.91 -8.44 0.13
N LEU A 68 0.58 -8.85 1.36
CA LEU A 68 1.49 -9.60 2.23
C LEU A 68 1.19 -11.10 2.31
N GLY A 69 0.00 -11.55 1.92
CA GLY A 69 -0.49 -12.91 2.20
C GLY A 69 0.34 -14.07 1.63
N TYR A 70 1.10 -13.84 0.56
CA TYR A 70 2.01 -14.85 0.01
C TYR A 70 3.39 -14.85 0.69
N VAL A 71 3.73 -13.79 1.43
CA VAL A 71 5.00 -13.63 2.16
C VAL A 71 4.81 -14.00 3.63
N ASP A 72 3.86 -13.34 4.29
CA ASP A 72 3.51 -13.59 5.70
C ASP A 72 1.97 -13.68 5.84
N PRO A 73 1.39 -14.88 5.70
CA PRO A 73 -0.06 -15.07 5.84
C PRO A 73 -0.58 -14.89 7.27
N VAL A 74 0.30 -14.88 8.29
CA VAL A 74 -0.10 -14.72 9.69
C VAL A 74 -0.42 -13.26 9.98
N GLU A 75 0.40 -12.35 9.46
CA GLU A 75 0.26 -10.90 9.68
C GLU A 75 -0.53 -10.19 8.55
N ALA A 76 -0.71 -10.85 7.41
CA ALA A 76 -1.47 -10.31 6.28
C ALA A 76 -2.91 -9.92 6.64
N GLY A 77 -3.24 -8.64 6.42
CA GLY A 77 -4.54 -8.07 6.74
C GLY A 77 -4.83 -7.95 8.24
N ARG A 78 -3.80 -7.89 9.09
CA ARG A 78 -3.91 -7.64 10.53
C ARG A 78 -3.05 -6.45 10.94
N PHE A 79 -3.53 -5.69 11.92
CA PHE A 79 -2.73 -4.61 12.50
C PHE A 79 -1.58 -5.16 13.33
N ARG A 80 -0.46 -4.43 13.33
CA ARG A 80 0.70 -4.78 14.15
C ARG A 80 0.34 -4.77 15.64
N THR A 81 0.92 -5.71 16.37
CA THR A 81 0.75 -5.85 17.82
C THR A 81 1.95 -5.31 18.61
N ASN A 82 3.05 -5.01 17.92
CA ASN A 82 4.30 -4.52 18.50
C ASN A 82 4.65 -3.11 18.00
N GLN A 83 5.38 -2.35 18.82
CA GLN A 83 5.93 -1.07 18.40
C GLN A 83 7.06 -1.28 17.38
N VAL A 84 7.12 -0.40 16.38
CA VAL A 84 8.17 -0.41 15.34
C VAL A 84 8.80 0.97 15.21
N PHE A 85 9.93 1.03 14.50
CA PHE A 85 10.68 2.26 14.22
C PHE A 85 10.96 2.33 12.71
N VAL A 86 10.65 3.45 12.08
CA VAL A 86 10.71 3.61 10.61
C VAL A 86 11.63 4.78 10.29
N GLY A 87 12.92 4.50 10.12
CA GLY A 87 13.93 5.57 10.06
C GLY A 87 13.94 6.36 11.38
N HIS A 88 13.69 7.66 11.29
CA HIS A 88 13.56 8.54 12.46
C HIS A 88 12.11 8.66 12.98
N HIS A 89 11.13 8.09 12.29
CA HIS A 89 9.73 8.13 12.68
C HIS A 89 9.40 7.03 13.69
N ILE A 90 8.63 7.40 14.71
CA ILE A 90 8.04 6.49 15.70
C ILE A 90 6.52 6.51 15.48
N PRO A 91 5.95 5.51 14.79
CA PRO A 91 4.51 5.43 14.58
C PRO A 91 3.74 5.29 15.89
N ALA A 92 2.42 5.51 15.83
CA ALA A 92 1.52 5.39 16.98
C ALA A 92 1.70 4.08 17.76
N HIS A 93 1.40 4.04 19.05
CA HIS A 93 1.48 2.78 19.79
C HIS A 93 0.47 1.75 19.22
N PRO A 94 0.75 0.43 19.19
CA PRO A 94 -0.15 -0.58 18.62
C PRO A 94 -1.60 -0.49 19.12
N LYS A 95 -1.78 -0.13 20.39
CA LYS A 95 -3.10 0.06 21.02
C LYS A 95 -3.93 1.20 20.41
N ASP A 96 -3.27 2.18 19.79
CA ASP A 96 -3.92 3.36 19.20
C ASP A 96 -4.09 3.22 17.68
N VAL A 97 -3.49 2.19 17.06
CA VAL A 97 -3.54 1.98 15.59
C VAL A 97 -4.98 1.86 15.10
N GLU A 98 -5.81 1.07 15.77
CA GLU A 98 -7.20 0.88 15.35
C GLU A 98 -7.98 2.20 15.36
N LYS A 99 -7.81 3.01 16.41
CA LYS A 99 -8.42 4.33 16.52
C LYS A 99 -7.96 5.25 15.39
N HIS A 100 -6.66 5.33 15.14
CA HIS A 100 -6.13 6.16 14.05
C HIS A 100 -6.55 5.69 12.66
N MET A 101 -6.73 4.39 12.46
CA MET A 101 -7.28 3.86 11.22
C MET A 101 -8.76 4.22 11.05
N GLN A 102 -9.54 4.25 12.13
CA GLN A 102 -10.92 4.74 12.11
C GLN A 102 -10.98 6.25 11.78
N GLU A 103 -10.09 7.05 12.37
CA GLU A 103 -9.95 8.49 12.05
C GLU A 103 -9.55 8.72 10.59
N LEU A 104 -8.63 7.89 10.06
CA LEU A 104 -8.21 7.94 8.66
C LEU A 104 -9.40 7.68 7.74
N VAL A 105 -10.17 6.61 7.95
CA VAL A 105 -11.30 6.31 7.06
C VAL A 105 -12.43 7.32 7.21
N LEU A 106 -12.62 7.91 8.39
CA LEU A 106 -13.57 9.02 8.55
C LEU A 106 -13.15 10.21 7.69
N TRP A 107 -11.87 10.58 7.71
CA TRP A 107 -11.33 11.64 6.86
C TRP A 107 -11.40 11.30 5.37
N LEU A 108 -11.07 10.07 4.96
CA LEU A 108 -11.15 9.64 3.55
C LEU A 108 -12.56 9.80 2.95
N ASN A 109 -13.59 9.81 3.79
CA ASN A 109 -14.99 9.93 3.38
C ASN A 109 -15.61 11.28 3.76
N SER A 110 -14.83 12.26 4.22
CA SER A 110 -15.35 13.57 4.61
C SER A 110 -15.51 14.50 3.42
N ASP A 111 -16.43 15.47 3.53
CA ASP A 111 -16.60 16.52 2.53
C ASP A 111 -15.33 17.36 2.35
N GLU A 112 -14.56 17.55 3.43
CA GLU A 112 -13.26 18.22 3.41
C GLU A 112 -12.31 17.50 2.44
N ALA A 113 -12.14 16.19 2.58
CA ALA A 113 -11.26 15.42 1.72
C ALA A 113 -11.77 15.37 0.26
N MET A 114 -13.08 15.25 0.06
CA MET A 114 -13.68 15.27 -1.28
C MET A 114 -13.58 16.64 -1.98
N SER A 115 -13.40 17.72 -1.21
CA SER A 115 -13.22 19.07 -1.76
C SER A 115 -11.79 19.37 -2.23
N LEU A 116 -10.81 18.56 -1.82
CA LEU A 116 -9.41 18.69 -2.25
C LEU A 116 -9.24 18.33 -3.72
N HIS A 117 -8.18 18.85 -4.34
CA HIS A 117 -7.79 18.38 -5.66
C HIS A 117 -7.43 16.88 -5.60
N PRO A 118 -7.87 16.02 -6.54
CA PRO A 118 -7.67 14.57 -6.43
C PRO A 118 -6.21 14.12 -6.21
N VAL A 119 -5.25 14.84 -6.81
CA VAL A 119 -3.81 14.57 -6.61
C VAL A 119 -3.38 14.88 -5.18
N GLU A 120 -3.86 15.97 -4.59
CA GLU A 120 -3.56 16.35 -3.21
C GLU A 120 -4.22 15.38 -2.23
N PHE A 121 -5.49 15.04 -2.48
CA PHE A 121 -6.21 14.04 -1.69
C PHE A 121 -5.48 12.69 -1.67
N ALA A 122 -5.09 12.18 -2.84
CA ALA A 122 -4.36 10.92 -2.94
C ALA A 122 -2.99 10.97 -2.24
N ALA A 123 -2.27 12.10 -2.35
CA ALA A 123 -0.97 12.29 -1.69
C ALA A 123 -1.10 12.33 -0.16
N LEU A 124 -2.12 13.04 0.37
CA LEU A 124 -2.38 13.10 1.80
C LEU A 124 -2.87 11.77 2.36
N ALA A 125 -3.74 11.05 1.64
CA ALA A 125 -4.18 9.71 2.01
C ALA A 125 -3.01 8.72 2.09
N HIS A 126 -2.11 8.77 1.10
CA HIS A 126 -0.87 8.02 1.10
C HIS A 126 -0.02 8.35 2.34
N TYR A 127 0.25 9.63 2.58
CA TYR A 127 1.07 10.08 3.71
C TYR A 127 0.46 9.63 5.05
N LYS A 128 -0.83 9.90 5.29
CA LYS A 128 -1.50 9.55 6.56
C LYS A 128 -1.42 8.06 6.86
N LEU A 129 -1.59 7.18 5.87
CA LEU A 129 -1.49 5.74 6.08
C LEU A 129 -0.05 5.30 6.38
N VAL A 130 0.95 5.83 5.66
CA VAL A 130 2.37 5.56 5.94
C VAL A 130 2.76 6.04 7.34
N TYR A 131 2.24 7.19 7.77
CA TYR A 131 2.50 7.80 9.06
C TYR A 131 1.91 6.99 10.22
N ILE A 132 0.66 6.52 10.11
CA ILE A 132 0.04 5.62 11.10
C ILE A 132 0.83 4.31 11.20
N HIS A 133 1.33 3.82 10.06
CA HIS A 133 2.11 2.60 9.93
C HIS A 133 1.40 1.39 10.58
N PRO A 134 0.18 1.03 10.14
CA PRO A 134 -0.66 0.09 10.88
C PRO A 134 -0.21 -1.37 10.80
N PHE A 135 0.69 -1.73 9.88
CA PHE A 135 1.11 -3.11 9.63
C PHE A 135 2.58 -3.34 10.00
N VAL A 136 2.98 -4.60 10.18
CA VAL A 136 4.39 -4.98 10.45
C VAL A 136 5.29 -4.79 9.23
N ASP A 137 4.74 -5.02 8.03
CA ASP A 137 5.35 -4.77 6.72
C ASP A 137 4.21 -4.46 5.72
N GLY A 138 4.52 -4.07 4.49
CA GLY A 138 3.55 -3.81 3.43
C GLY A 138 2.95 -2.40 3.46
N ASN A 139 3.27 -1.58 4.46
CA ASN A 139 2.70 -0.22 4.62
C ASN A 139 2.87 0.66 3.37
N GLY A 140 4.08 0.75 2.82
CA GLY A 140 4.33 1.55 1.61
C GLY A 140 3.62 1.00 0.36
N ARG A 141 3.56 -0.33 0.22
CA ARG A 141 2.88 -1.02 -0.89
C ARG A 141 1.37 -0.77 -0.84
N THR A 142 0.75 -0.97 0.33
CA THR A 142 -0.68 -0.68 0.57
C THR A 142 -0.99 0.80 0.38
N SER A 143 -0.14 1.71 0.86
CA SER A 143 -0.37 3.16 0.75
C SER A 143 -0.35 3.66 -0.69
N ARG A 144 0.56 3.14 -1.53
CA ARG A 144 0.56 3.48 -2.96
C ARG A 144 -0.61 2.85 -3.72
N LEU A 145 -1.12 1.70 -3.28
CA LEU A 145 -2.36 1.14 -3.83
C LEU A 145 -3.58 1.97 -3.43
N LEU A 146 -3.65 2.45 -2.18
CA LEU A 146 -4.71 3.37 -1.74
C LEU A 146 -4.67 4.70 -2.50
N MET A 147 -3.47 5.27 -2.68
CA MET A 147 -3.25 6.46 -3.53
C MET A 147 -3.81 6.25 -4.94
N ASN A 148 -3.48 5.12 -5.57
CA ASN A 148 -3.95 4.83 -6.92
C ASN A 148 -5.44 4.52 -6.98
N LEU A 149 -6.02 3.90 -5.94
CA LEU A 149 -7.47 3.73 -5.85
C LEU A 149 -8.18 5.09 -5.90
N ILE A 150 -7.74 6.05 -5.09
CA ILE A 150 -8.31 7.40 -5.04
C ILE A 150 -8.18 8.10 -6.40
N LEU A 151 -7.00 8.06 -7.01
CA LEU A 151 -6.78 8.66 -8.33
C LEU A 151 -7.70 8.03 -9.39
N MET A 152 -7.79 6.70 -9.42
CA MET A 152 -8.61 5.98 -10.39
C MET A 152 -10.10 6.23 -10.22
N GLN A 153 -10.60 6.33 -8.98
CA GLN A 153 -11.98 6.72 -8.70
C GLN A 153 -12.29 8.16 -9.17
N ALA A 154 -11.30 9.04 -9.17
CA ALA A 154 -11.41 10.40 -9.70
C ALA A 154 -11.15 10.49 -11.23
N GLY A 155 -10.97 9.36 -11.93
CA GLY A 155 -10.74 9.32 -13.37
C GLY A 155 -9.29 9.60 -13.81
N TYR A 156 -8.34 9.64 -12.88
CA TYR A 156 -6.91 9.77 -13.17
C TYR A 156 -6.27 8.40 -13.44
N PRO A 157 -5.20 8.34 -14.25
CA PRO A 157 -4.44 7.11 -14.41
C PRO A 157 -3.70 6.75 -13.12
N PRO A 158 -3.44 5.45 -12.86
CA PRO A 158 -2.58 5.04 -11.77
C PRO A 158 -1.16 5.56 -11.98
N VAL A 159 -0.51 5.97 -10.89
CA VAL A 159 0.84 6.53 -10.88
C VAL A 159 1.82 5.55 -10.25
N THR A 160 3.04 5.51 -10.81
CA THR A 160 4.15 4.74 -10.26
C THR A 160 5.25 5.70 -9.78
N ILE A 161 5.54 5.68 -8.49
CA ILE A 161 6.78 6.26 -7.95
C ILE A 161 7.90 5.32 -8.37
N ARG A 162 8.89 5.82 -9.11
CA ARG A 162 9.94 4.97 -9.69
C ARG A 162 11.01 4.64 -8.65
N LYS A 163 11.73 3.52 -8.86
CA LYS A 163 12.80 3.07 -7.97
C LYS A 163 13.87 4.14 -7.79
N GLU A 164 14.19 4.88 -8.85
CA GLU A 164 15.22 5.91 -8.86
C GLU A 164 14.84 7.10 -7.97
N GLN A 165 13.54 7.29 -7.71
CA GLN A 165 13.01 8.36 -6.86
C GLN A 165 12.97 7.97 -5.38
N ARG A 166 13.46 6.78 -4.99
CA ARG A 166 13.40 6.29 -3.61
C ARG A 166 13.98 7.29 -2.60
N SER A 167 15.13 7.89 -2.90
CA SER A 167 15.76 8.85 -1.98
C SER A 167 14.93 10.12 -1.81
N GLU A 168 14.41 10.67 -2.91
CA GLU A 168 13.54 11.86 -2.89
C GLU A 168 12.24 11.56 -2.16
N TYR A 169 11.64 10.40 -2.42
CA TYR A 169 10.41 9.94 -1.78
C TYR A 169 10.54 9.83 -0.26
N TYR A 170 11.61 9.23 0.26
CA TYR A 170 11.82 9.18 1.71
C TYR A 170 12.14 10.56 2.30
N HIS A 171 12.91 11.39 1.60
CA HIS A 171 13.21 12.74 2.05
C HIS A 171 11.94 13.59 2.26
N VAL A 172 11.00 13.56 1.30
CA VAL A 172 9.75 14.32 1.46
C VAL A 172 8.81 13.74 2.51
N LEU A 173 8.87 12.43 2.78
CA LEU A 173 8.13 11.83 3.89
C LEU A 173 8.69 12.24 5.26
N GLU A 174 10.00 12.49 5.37
CA GLU A 174 10.64 12.96 6.60
C GLU A 174 10.37 14.45 6.88
N LEU A 175 10.16 15.25 5.83
CA LEU A 175 9.85 16.68 5.94
C LEU A 175 8.40 16.99 6.31
N ALA A 176 7.49 16.06 6.02
CA ALA A 176 6.05 16.23 6.17
C ALA A 176 5.57 15.89 7.58
#